data_AF-A0A1U7NC23-F1
#
_entry.id   AF-A0A1U7NC23-F1
#
_cell.length_a   1.000
_cell.length_b   1.000
_cell.length_c   1.000
_cell.angle_alpha   90.00
_cell.angle_beta   90.00
_cell.angle_gamma   90.00
#
_symmetry.space_group_name_H-M   'P 1'
#
loop_
_entity.id
_entity.type
_entity.pdbx_description
1 polymer ?
#
loop_
_entity_poly.entity_id
_entity_poly.type
_entity_poly.pdbx_seq_one_letter_code
_entity_poly.pdbx_strand_id
1 'polypeptide(L)'
;MSFDDLDVQLGPAVWAMLQPAAKRALERAIQDRGVPMVINSAYRTIAQQLILYNHYRNRRCGIPIAARPSRSNHQSGLAIDISDYLRWRPYLQKYGWRWLGWGDPVHFDYVGRGTRDIRALAVRAFQRVWNRYNINDRISEDGSYGPSTERRLNNSFSEGFSISVPSKKESEKSIQFRVLRLSQPYMKGEDVRAIQQALAKAGYSLDVDGVYGRGSEAVVKQFQQQNGLDVDGIVGPATRAKMGL
;
A
#
# COMPACT_ATOMS: atom_id res chain seq x y z
N MET A 1 -9.08 -9.45 -14.06
CA MET A 1 -9.69 -8.93 -15.30
C MET A 1 -10.05 -7.49 -15.07
N SER A 2 -9.76 -6.59 -16.01
CA SER A 2 -10.16 -5.18 -15.95
C SER A 2 -11.68 -5.01 -16.07
N PHE A 3 -12.20 -3.79 -15.91
CA PHE A 3 -13.63 -3.47 -16.09
C PHE A 3 -13.93 -2.73 -17.39
N ASP A 4 -12.99 -2.70 -18.33
CA ASP A 4 -13.08 -1.84 -19.54
C ASP A 4 -14.29 -2.18 -20.44
N ASP A 5 -14.85 -3.38 -20.28
CA ASP A 5 -16.01 -3.92 -20.99
C ASP A 5 -17.28 -3.97 -20.13
N LEU A 6 -17.29 -3.36 -18.95
CA LEU A 6 -18.48 -3.26 -18.09
C LEU A 6 -19.09 -1.85 -18.17
N ASP A 7 -20.43 -1.78 -18.11
CA ASP A 7 -21.14 -0.50 -17.99
C ASP A 7 -21.05 0.04 -16.55
N VAL A 8 -19.89 0.63 -16.24
CA VAL A 8 -19.54 1.11 -14.90
C VAL A 8 -18.92 2.50 -14.95
N GLN A 9 -19.19 3.28 -13.91
CA GLN A 9 -18.49 4.52 -13.59
C GLN A 9 -17.55 4.26 -12.42
N LEU A 10 -16.27 4.60 -12.58
CA LEU A 10 -15.24 4.32 -11.59
C LEU A 10 -14.90 5.58 -10.80
N GLY A 11 -14.83 5.45 -9.48
CA GLY A 11 -14.18 6.47 -8.65
C GLY A 11 -12.70 6.64 -9.01
N PRO A 12 -12.11 7.82 -8.75
CA PRO A 12 -10.78 8.20 -9.24
C PRO A 12 -9.62 7.32 -8.73
N ALA A 13 -9.83 6.56 -7.65
CA ALA A 13 -8.83 5.68 -7.05
C ALA A 13 -9.16 4.18 -7.19
N VAL A 14 -10.15 3.82 -8.03
CA VAL A 14 -10.57 2.43 -8.19
C VAL A 14 -9.56 1.66 -9.03
N TRP A 15 -8.94 0.65 -8.42
CA TRP A 15 -8.25 -0.37 -9.18
C TRP A 15 -9.28 -1.38 -9.68
N ALA A 16 -9.75 -1.17 -10.91
CA ALA A 16 -10.84 -1.90 -11.56
C ALA A 16 -10.45 -3.34 -11.93
N MET A 17 -10.20 -4.19 -10.94
CA MET A 17 -9.90 -5.60 -11.14
C MET A 17 -10.75 -6.50 -10.26
N LEU A 18 -11.20 -7.60 -10.85
CA LEU A 18 -11.78 -8.75 -10.17
C LEU A 18 -11.23 -10.06 -10.74
N GLN A 19 -11.40 -11.14 -9.98
CA GLN A 19 -11.25 -12.48 -10.52
C GLN A 19 -12.28 -12.74 -11.63
N PRO A 20 -11.97 -13.59 -12.63
CA PRO A 20 -12.85 -13.80 -13.78
C PRO A 20 -14.28 -14.21 -13.43
N ALA A 21 -14.47 -15.09 -12.44
CA ALA A 21 -15.80 -15.53 -12.01
C ALA A 21 -16.62 -14.39 -11.39
N ALA A 22 -16.01 -13.58 -10.53
CA ALA A 22 -16.63 -12.41 -9.93
C ALA A 22 -16.98 -11.37 -11.01
N LYS A 23 -16.07 -11.07 -11.94
CA LYS A 23 -16.34 -10.14 -13.05
C LYS A 23 -17.55 -10.56 -13.87
N ARG A 24 -17.64 -11.83 -14.29
CA ARG A 24 -18.80 -12.35 -15.05
C ARG A 24 -20.11 -12.28 -14.25
N ALA A 25 -20.04 -12.45 -12.94
CA ALA A 25 -21.21 -12.27 -12.08
C ALA A 25 -21.64 -10.80 -11.99
N LEU A 26 -20.68 -9.88 -11.90
CA LEU A 26 -20.94 -8.44 -11.91
C LEU A 26 -21.57 -8.00 -13.23
N GLU A 27 -21.02 -8.45 -14.35
CA GLU A 27 -21.54 -8.19 -15.69
C GLU A 27 -23.01 -8.61 -15.83
N ARG A 28 -23.36 -9.82 -15.38
CA ARG A 28 -24.75 -10.29 -15.38
C ARG A 28 -25.66 -9.44 -14.49
N ALA A 29 -25.17 -8.98 -13.35
CA ALA A 29 -25.95 -8.08 -12.48
C ALA A 29 -26.21 -6.72 -13.15
N ILE A 30 -25.20 -6.16 -13.82
CA ILE A 30 -25.31 -4.90 -14.55
C ILE A 30 -26.29 -5.04 -15.72
N GLN A 31 -26.16 -6.10 -16.53
CA GLN A 31 -27.06 -6.39 -17.65
C GLN A 31 -28.51 -6.60 -17.20
N ASP A 32 -28.72 -7.32 -16.09
CA ASP A 32 -30.06 -7.60 -15.54
C ASP A 32 -30.73 -6.35 -14.97
N ARG A 33 -29.96 -5.39 -14.43
CA ARG A 33 -30.50 -4.11 -13.97
C ARG A 33 -30.68 -3.11 -15.11
N GLY A 34 -29.84 -3.16 -16.13
CA GLY A 34 -29.92 -2.31 -17.33
C GLY A 34 -29.57 -0.83 -17.09
N VAL A 35 -28.81 -0.52 -16.03
CA VAL A 35 -28.31 0.84 -15.76
C VAL A 35 -26.84 0.80 -15.34
N PRO A 36 -26.06 1.86 -15.62
CA PRO A 36 -24.65 1.92 -15.23
C PRO A 36 -24.45 1.81 -13.72
N MET A 37 -23.43 1.06 -13.29
CA MET A 37 -23.06 0.94 -11.88
C MET A 37 -21.94 1.91 -11.50
N VAL A 38 -22.07 2.60 -10.38
CA VAL A 38 -20.96 3.38 -9.80
C VAL A 38 -20.19 2.52 -8.80
N ILE A 39 -18.93 2.26 -9.09
CA ILE A 39 -18.02 1.48 -8.23
C ILE A 39 -17.06 2.44 -7.51
N ASN A 40 -17.02 2.33 -6.20
CA ASN A 40 -16.21 3.16 -5.31
C ASN A 40 -14.88 2.49 -4.94
N SER A 41 -14.85 1.15 -4.88
CA SER A 41 -13.64 0.37 -4.64
C SER A 41 -13.79 -1.05 -5.21
N ALA A 42 -12.67 -1.67 -5.56
CA ALA A 42 -12.61 -3.05 -6.04
C ALA A 42 -11.34 -3.72 -5.49
N TYR A 43 -10.47 -4.31 -6.33
CA TYR A 43 -9.22 -4.89 -5.85
C TYR A 43 -8.34 -3.85 -5.15
N ARG A 44 -7.67 -4.28 -4.07
CA ARG A 44 -6.65 -3.46 -3.39
C ARG A 44 -5.43 -4.32 -3.13
N THR A 45 -4.25 -3.85 -3.51
CA THR A 45 -3.00 -4.59 -3.26
C THR A 45 -2.62 -4.59 -1.77
N ILE A 46 -1.68 -5.45 -1.37
CA ILE A 46 -1.13 -5.43 -0.01
C ILE A 46 -0.46 -4.09 0.34
N ALA A 47 0.14 -3.41 -0.65
CA ALA A 47 0.81 -2.12 -0.47
C ALA A 47 -0.21 -0.99 -0.30
N GLN A 48 -1.22 -0.94 -1.16
CA GLN A 48 -2.32 0.03 -1.03
C GLN A 48 -3.06 -0.14 0.31
N GLN A 49 -3.31 -1.39 0.73
CA GLN A 49 -3.93 -1.64 2.03
C GLN A 49 -3.03 -1.19 3.19
N LEU A 50 -1.70 -1.33 3.08
CA LEU A 50 -0.77 -0.82 4.09
C LEU A 50 -0.83 0.71 4.20
N ILE A 51 -0.85 1.42 3.07
CA ILE A 51 -0.99 2.88 3.05
C ILE A 51 -2.29 3.29 3.75
N LEU A 52 -3.43 2.70 3.36
CA LEU A 52 -4.72 2.97 4.00
C LEU A 52 -4.70 2.67 5.51
N TYR A 53 -4.13 1.53 5.91
CA TYR A 53 -4.00 1.12 7.30
C TYR A 53 -3.13 2.09 8.11
N ASN A 54 -2.05 2.60 7.51
CA ASN A 54 -1.20 3.62 8.13
C ASN A 54 -1.95 4.94 8.32
N HIS A 55 -2.74 5.41 7.36
CA HIS A 55 -3.56 6.61 7.56
C HIS A 55 -4.59 6.42 8.66
N TYR A 56 -5.31 5.29 8.69
CA TYR A 56 -6.22 4.91 9.77
C TYR A 56 -5.54 4.94 11.15
N ARG A 57 -4.39 4.25 11.30
CA ARG A 57 -3.65 4.21 12.57
C ARG A 57 -3.19 5.58 13.06
N ASN A 58 -2.90 6.48 12.13
CA ASN A 58 -2.43 7.83 12.43
C ASN A 58 -3.57 8.88 12.42
N ARG A 59 -4.84 8.45 12.29
CA ARG A 59 -6.02 9.32 12.21
C ARG A 59 -5.90 10.40 11.12
N ARG A 60 -5.28 10.06 10.00
CA ARG A 60 -5.12 10.95 8.84
C ARG A 60 -6.25 10.69 7.84
N CYS A 61 -6.56 11.72 7.03
CA CYS A 61 -7.51 11.63 5.91
C CYS A 61 -8.94 11.20 6.30
N GLY A 62 -9.31 11.33 7.57
CA GLY A 62 -10.66 10.99 8.05
C GLY A 62 -11.04 9.51 7.92
N ILE A 63 -10.07 8.59 7.79
CA ILE A 63 -10.36 7.16 7.59
C ILE A 63 -10.79 6.54 8.93
N PRO A 64 -12.06 6.13 9.09
CA PRO A 64 -12.58 5.71 10.38
C PRO A 64 -12.21 4.26 10.73
N ILE A 65 -12.02 3.42 9.71
CA ILE A 65 -11.68 2.00 9.87
C ILE A 65 -10.85 1.51 8.69
N ALA A 66 -9.84 0.69 8.98
CA ALA A 66 -9.11 -0.04 7.96
C ALA A 66 -8.64 -1.39 8.50
N ALA A 67 -8.86 -2.46 7.72
CA ALA A 67 -8.30 -3.77 8.04
C ALA A 67 -6.76 -3.75 7.91
N ARG A 68 -6.08 -4.58 8.71
CA ARG A 68 -4.66 -4.89 8.49
C ARG A 68 -4.48 -5.53 7.10
N PRO A 69 -3.32 -5.33 6.45
CA PRO A 69 -3.01 -6.06 5.23
C PRO A 69 -3.15 -7.58 5.41
N SER A 70 -3.58 -8.25 4.34
CA SER A 70 -3.99 -9.67 4.28
C SER A 70 -5.33 -9.98 4.97
N ARG A 71 -5.94 -9.02 5.69
CA ARG A 71 -7.27 -9.18 6.29
C ARG A 71 -8.40 -8.45 5.57
N SER A 72 -8.08 -7.55 4.63
CA SER A 72 -9.09 -6.85 3.83
C SER A 72 -9.67 -7.76 2.75
N ASN A 73 -10.99 -7.75 2.59
CA ASN A 73 -11.67 -8.54 1.55
C ASN A 73 -11.30 -8.07 0.14
N HIS A 74 -11.04 -6.78 -0.08
CA HIS A 74 -10.59 -6.23 -1.36
C HIS A 74 -9.30 -6.86 -1.88
N GLN A 75 -8.45 -7.36 -0.98
CA GLN A 75 -7.20 -8.03 -1.37
C GLN A 75 -7.41 -9.43 -1.96
N SER A 76 -8.63 -9.97 -1.88
CA SER A 76 -8.99 -11.23 -2.54
C SER A 76 -9.31 -11.05 -4.03
N GLY A 77 -9.55 -9.82 -4.51
CA GLY A 77 -10.06 -9.59 -5.86
C GLY A 77 -11.49 -10.11 -6.06
N LEU A 78 -12.25 -10.25 -4.98
CA LEU A 78 -13.66 -10.70 -4.96
C LEU A 78 -14.60 -9.69 -4.29
N ALA A 79 -14.11 -8.52 -3.88
CA ALA A 79 -14.93 -7.53 -3.21
C ALA A 79 -15.08 -6.25 -4.04
N ILE A 80 -16.24 -5.62 -3.92
CA ILE A 80 -16.55 -4.30 -4.49
C ILE A 80 -17.27 -3.45 -3.44
N ASP A 81 -16.97 -2.15 -3.47
CA ASP A 81 -17.78 -1.12 -2.82
C ASP A 81 -18.52 -0.35 -3.91
N ILE A 82 -19.82 -0.12 -3.73
CA ILE A 82 -20.66 0.52 -4.74
C ILE A 82 -21.50 1.65 -4.16
N SER A 83 -21.90 2.57 -5.03
CA SER A 83 -22.96 3.53 -4.69
C SER A 83 -24.35 2.93 -4.94
N ASP A 84 -25.39 3.53 -4.37
CA ASP A 84 -26.79 3.06 -4.52
C ASP A 84 -26.98 1.59 -4.14
N TYR A 85 -26.26 1.14 -3.10
CA TYR A 85 -26.19 -0.26 -2.67
C TYR A 85 -27.55 -0.89 -2.44
N LEU A 86 -28.52 -0.15 -1.89
CA LEU A 86 -29.88 -0.64 -1.60
C LEU A 86 -30.57 -1.15 -2.87
N ARG A 87 -30.46 -0.41 -3.98
CA ARG A 87 -31.12 -0.77 -5.25
C ARG A 87 -30.32 -1.81 -6.04
N TRP A 88 -29.00 -1.85 -5.89
CA TRP A 88 -28.15 -2.88 -6.51
C TRP A 88 -28.22 -4.23 -5.81
N ARG A 89 -28.50 -4.26 -4.50
CA ARG A 89 -28.49 -5.46 -3.66
C ARG A 89 -29.22 -6.67 -4.27
N PRO A 90 -30.50 -6.60 -4.71
CA PRO A 90 -31.20 -7.77 -5.24
C PRO A 90 -30.54 -8.35 -6.51
N TYR A 91 -30.07 -7.50 -7.42
CA TYR A 91 -29.38 -7.91 -8.65
C TYR A 91 -28.03 -8.56 -8.34
N LEU A 92 -27.25 -7.96 -7.44
CA LEU A 92 -25.97 -8.51 -7.01
C LEU A 92 -26.15 -9.86 -6.31
N GLN A 93 -27.09 -9.97 -5.36
CA GLN A 93 -27.37 -11.21 -4.64
C GLN A 93 -27.81 -12.35 -5.55
N LYS A 94 -28.65 -12.06 -6.56
CA LYS A 94 -29.06 -13.02 -7.59
C LYS A 94 -27.88 -13.68 -8.30
N TYR A 95 -26.76 -12.96 -8.47
CA TYR A 95 -25.56 -13.47 -9.14
C TYR A 95 -24.41 -13.83 -8.18
N GLY A 96 -24.70 -14.06 -6.90
CA GLY A 96 -23.74 -14.64 -5.95
C GLY A 96 -22.86 -13.63 -5.22
N TRP A 97 -23.29 -12.37 -5.15
CA TRP A 97 -22.66 -11.34 -4.32
C TRP A 97 -23.36 -11.24 -2.96
N ARG A 98 -22.61 -11.46 -1.90
CA ARG A 98 -23.06 -11.33 -0.51
C ARG A 98 -22.86 -9.88 -0.05
N TRP A 99 -23.95 -9.23 0.35
CA TRP A 99 -23.91 -7.94 1.02
C TRP A 99 -23.38 -8.08 2.46
N LEU A 100 -22.47 -7.19 2.88
CA LEU A 100 -21.84 -7.29 4.20
C LEU A 100 -22.73 -6.77 5.35
N GLY A 101 -23.80 -6.03 5.01
CA GLY A 101 -24.80 -5.56 5.97
C GLY A 101 -24.55 -4.13 6.43
N TRP A 102 -25.28 -3.70 7.45
CA TRP A 102 -25.33 -2.30 7.88
C TRP A 102 -24.03 -1.74 8.48
N GLY A 103 -23.12 -2.60 8.92
CA GLY A 103 -21.79 -2.18 9.39
C GLY A 103 -20.87 -1.71 8.26
N ASP A 104 -21.15 -2.12 7.03
CA ASP A 104 -20.45 -1.69 5.82
C ASP A 104 -21.40 -1.79 4.62
N PRO A 105 -22.34 -0.85 4.49
CA PRO A 105 -23.50 -1.00 3.62
C PRO A 105 -23.15 -0.96 2.14
N VAL A 106 -22.01 -0.40 1.76
CA VAL A 106 -21.59 -0.32 0.35
C VAL A 106 -20.87 -1.58 -0.12
N HIS A 107 -20.46 -2.45 0.80
CA HIS A 107 -19.57 -3.58 0.55
C HIS A 107 -20.31 -4.85 0.13
N PHE A 108 -19.78 -5.49 -0.92
CA PHE A 108 -20.22 -6.80 -1.39
C PHE A 108 -19.03 -7.73 -1.65
N ASP A 109 -19.14 -8.97 -1.18
CA ASP A 109 -18.21 -10.06 -1.50
C ASP A 109 -18.83 -11.02 -2.52
N TYR A 110 -18.14 -11.32 -3.61
CA TYR A 110 -18.52 -12.45 -4.45
C TYR A 110 -18.20 -13.78 -3.75
N VAL A 111 -19.22 -14.60 -3.53
CA VAL A 111 -19.12 -15.89 -2.82
C VAL A 111 -19.43 -17.09 -3.72
N GLY A 112 -19.50 -16.87 -5.03
CA GLY A 112 -19.71 -17.93 -6.02
C GLY A 112 -18.49 -18.82 -6.25
N ARG A 113 -18.70 -19.89 -7.01
CA ARG A 113 -17.67 -20.90 -7.35
C ARG A 113 -16.65 -20.38 -8.36
N GLY A 114 -15.57 -21.14 -8.55
CA GLY A 114 -14.53 -20.82 -9.54
C GLY A 114 -13.61 -19.68 -9.12
N THR A 115 -13.45 -19.50 -7.80
CA THR A 115 -12.65 -18.46 -7.17
C THR A 115 -11.57 -19.07 -6.30
N ARG A 116 -10.56 -18.26 -5.99
CA ARG A 116 -9.49 -18.63 -5.05
C ARG A 116 -9.17 -17.45 -4.17
N ASP A 117 -8.94 -17.65 -2.88
CA ASP A 117 -8.38 -16.59 -2.05
C ASP A 117 -6.91 -16.33 -2.43
N ILE A 118 -6.62 -15.14 -2.95
CA ILE A 118 -5.28 -14.73 -3.39
C ILE A 118 -4.54 -13.89 -2.35
N ARG A 119 -5.11 -13.62 -1.17
CA ARG A 119 -4.50 -12.74 -0.17
C ARG A 119 -3.12 -13.22 0.27
N ALA A 120 -3.02 -14.51 0.64
CA ALA A 120 -1.75 -15.13 1.01
C ALA A 120 -0.77 -15.22 -0.19
N LEU A 121 -1.30 -15.43 -1.40
CA LEU A 121 -0.50 -15.48 -2.62
C LEU A 121 0.16 -14.13 -2.92
N ALA A 122 -0.58 -13.02 -2.76
CA ALA A 122 -0.05 -11.67 -2.94
C ALA A 122 1.05 -11.34 -1.93
N VAL A 123 0.88 -11.76 -0.67
CA VAL A 123 1.92 -11.63 0.37
C VAL A 123 3.16 -12.44 0.00
N ARG A 124 3.00 -13.69 -0.44
CA ARG A 124 4.12 -14.55 -0.85
C ARG A 124 4.85 -13.99 -2.07
N ALA A 125 4.12 -13.41 -3.02
CA ALA A 125 4.71 -12.78 -4.19
C ALA A 125 5.62 -11.62 -3.76
N PHE A 126 5.18 -10.77 -2.84
CA PHE A 126 6.02 -9.73 -2.27
C PHE A 126 7.24 -10.31 -1.54
N GLN A 127 7.05 -11.31 -0.68
CA GLN A 127 8.16 -11.94 0.06
C GLN A 127 9.25 -12.47 -0.88
N ARG A 128 8.86 -13.10 -1.99
CA ARG A 128 9.76 -13.57 -3.05
C ARG A 128 10.51 -12.45 -3.73
N VAL A 129 9.80 -11.39 -4.13
CA VAL A 129 10.42 -10.23 -4.77
C VAL A 129 11.40 -9.57 -3.80
N TRP A 130 10.99 -9.39 -2.54
CA TRP A 130 11.88 -8.86 -1.50
C TRP A 130 13.16 -9.68 -1.39
N ASN A 131 13.05 -11.01 -1.23
CA ASN A 131 14.20 -11.90 -1.11
C ASN A 131 15.11 -11.89 -2.33
N ARG A 132 14.54 -11.71 -3.53
CA ARG A 132 15.29 -11.63 -4.78
C ARG A 132 16.22 -10.40 -4.83
N TYR A 133 15.78 -9.27 -4.28
CA TYR A 133 16.51 -8.01 -4.36
C TYR A 133 17.18 -7.59 -3.05
N ASN A 134 16.93 -8.30 -1.95
CA ASN A 134 17.48 -8.01 -0.62
C ASN A 134 18.15 -9.26 -0.05
N ILE A 135 19.22 -9.72 -0.70
CA ILE A 135 19.93 -10.97 -0.38
C ILE A 135 20.40 -11.06 1.08
N ASN A 136 20.68 -9.92 1.71
CA ASN A 136 21.16 -9.81 3.09
C ASN A 136 20.04 -9.52 4.12
N ASP A 137 18.79 -9.30 3.68
CA ASP A 137 17.64 -9.04 4.56
C ASP A 137 16.44 -9.94 4.22
N ARG A 138 16.67 -11.25 4.09
CA ARG A 138 15.63 -12.20 3.67
C ARG A 138 14.51 -12.40 4.69
N ILE A 139 13.34 -12.83 4.20
CA ILE A 139 12.17 -13.24 4.98
C ILE A 139 11.63 -14.59 4.56
N SER A 140 10.85 -15.21 5.45
CA SER A 140 10.01 -16.36 5.13
C SER A 140 9.08 -16.05 3.96
N GLU A 141 8.93 -17.00 3.04
CA GLU A 141 8.02 -16.96 1.88
C GLU A 141 6.73 -17.73 2.16
N ASP A 142 6.22 -17.62 3.39
CA ASP A 142 5.06 -18.37 3.87
C ASP A 142 3.71 -17.85 3.35
N GLY A 143 3.66 -16.62 2.82
CA GLY A 143 2.41 -15.93 2.46
C GLY A 143 1.66 -15.33 3.65
N SER A 144 2.28 -15.30 4.83
CA SER A 144 1.72 -14.72 6.05
C SER A 144 2.15 -13.27 6.22
N TYR A 145 1.19 -12.39 6.50
CA TYR A 145 1.49 -10.99 6.78
C TYR A 145 1.79 -10.79 8.27
N GLY A 146 3.08 -10.78 8.62
CA GLY A 146 3.56 -10.50 9.97
C GLY A 146 4.44 -9.25 10.05
N PRO A 147 4.93 -8.88 11.25
CA PRO A 147 5.78 -7.69 11.46
C PRO A 147 7.00 -7.64 10.52
N SER A 148 7.60 -8.80 10.24
CA SER A 148 8.72 -8.93 9.29
C SER A 148 8.34 -8.50 7.87
N THR A 149 7.18 -8.90 7.38
CA THR A 149 6.65 -8.51 6.06
C THR A 149 6.22 -7.05 6.06
N GLU A 150 5.54 -6.59 7.12
CA GLU A 150 5.12 -5.19 7.26
C GLU A 150 6.30 -4.22 7.24
N ARG A 151 7.37 -4.51 7.99
CA ARG A 151 8.61 -3.69 7.99
C ARG A 151 9.15 -3.51 6.57
N ARG A 152 9.19 -4.59 5.80
CA ARG A 152 9.81 -4.62 4.46
C ARG A 152 8.91 -4.00 3.41
N LEU A 153 7.59 -4.19 3.54
CA LEU A 153 6.64 -3.51 2.68
C LEU A 153 6.66 -1.99 2.89
N ASN A 154 6.82 -1.51 4.14
CA ASN A 154 7.05 -0.08 4.44
C ASN A 154 8.39 0.44 3.93
N ASN A 155 9.41 -0.42 3.79
CA ASN A 155 10.72 -0.05 3.27
C ASN A 155 10.85 -0.22 1.74
N SER A 156 9.80 -0.71 1.09
CA SER A 156 9.82 -0.94 -0.35
C SER A 156 9.73 0.38 -1.11
N PHE A 157 10.55 0.53 -2.14
CA PHE A 157 10.58 1.68 -3.01
C PHE A 157 9.28 1.76 -3.82
N SER A 158 8.68 2.95 -3.92
CA SER A 158 7.47 3.17 -4.73
C SER A 158 7.71 2.93 -6.23
N GLU A 159 8.95 3.14 -6.69
CA GLU A 159 9.40 2.87 -8.06
C GLU A 159 9.69 1.38 -8.32
N GLY A 160 9.53 0.52 -7.31
CA GLY A 160 9.82 -0.91 -7.38
C GLY A 160 11.27 -1.25 -7.05
N PHE A 161 11.62 -2.54 -7.19
CA PHE A 161 12.99 -3.00 -6.95
C PHE A 161 13.79 -2.90 -8.24
N SER A 162 14.80 -2.04 -8.26
CA SER A 162 15.74 -1.94 -9.38
C SER A 162 16.36 -3.32 -9.64
N ILE A 163 16.38 -3.78 -10.89
CA ILE A 163 17.25 -4.90 -11.29
C ILE A 163 18.67 -4.37 -11.28
N SER A 164 19.28 -4.32 -10.10
CA SER A 164 20.71 -4.09 -9.98
C SER A 164 21.40 -5.38 -10.41
N VAL A 165 21.85 -5.42 -11.66
CA VAL A 165 22.92 -6.35 -12.07
C VAL A 165 24.08 -6.09 -11.11
N PRO A 166 24.66 -7.10 -10.45
CA PRO A 166 25.68 -6.87 -9.43
C PRO A 166 26.92 -6.29 -10.10
N SER A 167 27.13 -4.98 -9.95
CA SER A 167 28.44 -4.38 -10.21
C SER A 167 29.36 -4.82 -9.07
N LYS A 168 30.43 -5.51 -9.44
CA LYS A 168 31.49 -5.93 -8.53
C LYS A 168 32.15 -4.70 -7.89
N LYS A 169 32.51 -4.89 -6.62
CA LYS A 169 33.33 -4.08 -5.72
C LYS A 169 32.54 -3.07 -4.90
N GLU A 170 32.44 -3.32 -3.60
CA GLU A 170 33.20 -2.52 -2.62
C GLU A 170 33.15 -3.15 -1.23
N SER A 171 34.36 -3.35 -0.70
CA SER A 171 34.64 -3.31 0.71
C SER A 171 34.42 -1.88 1.20
N GLU A 172 33.28 -1.60 1.82
CA GLU A 172 33.09 -0.51 2.78
C GLU A 172 31.76 -0.77 3.50
N LYS A 173 31.68 -0.47 4.80
CA LYS A 173 30.46 -0.64 5.60
C LYS A 173 29.34 0.22 4.98
N SER A 174 28.54 -0.35 4.09
CA SER A 174 27.42 0.35 3.49
C SER A 174 26.35 0.60 4.55
N ILE A 175 26.07 1.88 4.80
CA ILE A 175 24.96 2.28 5.67
C ILE A 175 23.68 1.82 4.99
N GLN A 176 22.99 0.85 5.59
CA GLN A 176 21.67 0.45 5.10
C GLN A 176 20.64 1.49 5.53
N PHE A 177 20.11 2.23 4.57
CA PHE A 177 19.07 3.23 4.81
C PHE A 177 17.68 2.61 4.92
N ARG A 178 17.08 2.70 6.11
CA ARG A 178 15.64 2.43 6.31
C ARG A 178 14.81 3.62 5.83
N VAL A 179 13.50 3.42 5.68
CA VAL A 179 12.56 4.54 5.57
C VAL A 179 12.43 5.18 6.95
N LEU A 180 12.92 6.43 7.09
CA LEU A 180 12.94 7.12 8.36
C LEU A 180 11.69 7.99 8.52
N ARG A 181 11.08 7.97 9.70
CA ARG A 181 9.89 8.77 10.03
C ARG A 181 9.76 8.94 11.52
N LEU A 182 8.97 9.92 11.92
CA LEU A 182 8.58 10.07 13.32
C LEU A 182 7.82 8.80 13.78
N SER A 183 8.28 8.21 14.87
CA SER A 183 7.72 6.98 15.45
C SER A 183 7.95 6.93 16.96
N GLN A 184 7.28 6.01 17.66
CA GLN A 184 7.54 5.72 19.07
C GLN A 184 7.87 4.23 19.25
N PRO A 185 9.04 3.87 19.82
CA PRO A 185 10.16 4.78 20.14
C PRO A 185 10.74 5.44 18.89
N TYR A 186 11.44 6.58 19.05
CA TYR A 186 12.09 7.26 17.92
C TYR A 186 13.09 6.34 17.24
N MET A 187 13.20 6.47 15.90
CA MET A 187 14.19 5.72 15.14
C MET A 187 15.59 6.24 15.49
N LYS A 188 16.54 5.32 15.66
CA LYS A 188 17.94 5.64 15.95
C LYS A 188 18.87 4.84 15.05
N GLY A 189 20.03 5.39 14.73
CA GLY A 189 21.09 4.68 14.01
C GLY A 189 21.91 5.55 13.07
N GLU A 190 22.90 4.93 12.43
CA GLU A 190 23.81 5.60 11.49
C GLU A 190 23.09 6.09 10.22
N ASP A 191 22.01 5.45 9.81
CA ASP A 191 21.16 5.95 8.71
C ASP A 191 20.45 7.27 9.08
N VAL A 192 20.05 7.43 10.35
CA VAL A 192 19.53 8.70 10.86
C VAL A 192 20.63 9.76 10.94
N ARG A 193 21.81 9.38 11.42
CA ARG A 193 22.96 10.30 11.50
C ARG A 193 23.35 10.80 10.11
N ALA A 194 23.37 9.92 9.11
CA ALA A 194 23.70 10.24 7.74
C ALA A 194 22.72 11.24 7.11
N ILE A 195 21.39 11.09 7.31
CA ILE A 195 20.44 12.08 6.78
C ILE A 195 20.54 13.42 7.53
N GLN A 196 20.84 13.38 8.83
CA GLN A 196 21.00 14.62 9.60
C GLN A 196 22.25 15.39 9.13
N GLN A 197 23.34 14.67 8.84
CA GLN A 197 24.54 15.25 8.23
C GLN A 197 24.28 15.82 6.84
N ALA A 198 23.54 15.09 5.99
CA ALA A 198 23.21 15.58 4.66
C ALA A 198 22.33 16.85 4.70
N LEU A 199 21.35 16.91 5.61
CA LEU A 199 20.53 18.10 5.85
C LEU A 199 21.37 19.27 6.38
N ALA A 200 22.25 19.02 7.35
CA ALA A 200 23.14 20.06 7.87
C ALA A 200 24.06 20.60 6.76
N LYS A 201 24.61 19.73 5.91
CA LYS A 201 25.43 20.10 4.75
C LYS A 201 24.63 20.90 3.72
N ALA A 202 23.34 20.62 3.56
CA ALA A 202 22.44 21.38 2.70
C ALA A 202 21.98 22.72 3.31
N GLY A 203 22.47 23.09 4.50
CA GLY A 203 22.23 24.39 5.14
C GLY A 203 21.07 24.43 6.13
N TYR A 204 20.49 23.28 6.50
CA TYR A 204 19.41 23.22 7.48
C TYR A 204 19.96 23.18 8.92
N SER A 205 19.28 23.83 9.85
CA SER A 205 19.63 23.79 11.27
C SER A 205 18.93 22.62 11.97
N LEU A 206 19.70 21.63 12.41
CA LEU A 206 19.24 20.48 13.21
C LEU A 206 20.40 19.80 13.95
N ASP A 207 20.06 19.09 15.03
CA ASP A 207 21.02 18.25 15.75
C ASP A 207 21.33 16.95 14.98
N VAL A 208 22.61 16.58 14.97
CA VAL A 208 23.12 15.32 14.38
C VAL A 208 23.35 14.29 15.49
N ASP A 209 22.26 13.93 16.17
CA ASP A 209 22.26 13.04 17.33
C ASP A 209 22.03 11.56 16.99
N GLY A 210 21.71 11.26 15.72
CA GLY A 210 21.34 9.93 15.26
C GLY A 210 19.95 9.49 15.72
N VAL A 211 19.07 10.42 16.13
CA VAL A 211 17.69 10.17 16.58
C VAL A 211 16.69 10.92 15.71
N TYR A 212 15.77 10.18 15.08
CA TYR A 212 14.73 10.76 14.23
C TYR A 212 13.53 11.21 15.10
N GLY A 213 13.71 12.36 15.75
CA GLY A 213 12.69 13.01 16.58
C GLY A 213 11.85 14.03 15.80
N ARG A 214 11.01 14.79 16.52
CA ARG A 214 10.18 15.86 15.94
C ARG A 214 11.01 16.93 15.23
N GLY A 215 12.22 17.23 15.73
CA GLY A 215 13.15 18.16 15.09
C GLY A 215 13.58 17.70 13.70
N SER A 216 14.02 16.43 13.57
CA SER A 216 14.37 15.85 12.27
C SER A 216 13.19 15.79 11.31
N GLU A 217 11.99 15.41 11.79
CA GLU A 217 10.78 15.39 10.93
C GLU A 217 10.46 16.78 10.38
N ALA A 218 10.53 17.83 11.21
CA ALA A 218 10.27 19.20 10.81
C ALA A 218 11.23 19.67 9.72
N VAL A 219 12.52 19.38 9.87
CA VAL A 219 13.55 19.77 8.88
C VAL A 219 13.45 18.95 7.60
N VAL A 220 13.12 17.66 7.69
CA VAL A 220 12.85 16.84 6.49
C VAL A 220 11.67 17.38 5.70
N LYS A 221 10.59 17.81 6.36
CA LYS A 221 9.45 18.45 5.69
C LYS A 221 9.87 19.73 4.97
N GLN A 222 10.69 20.56 5.60
CA GLN A 222 11.23 21.76 4.94
C GLN A 222 12.07 21.40 3.71
N PHE A 223 12.94 20.40 3.84
CA PHE A 223 13.75 19.90 2.73
C PHE A 223 12.89 19.38 1.57
N GLN A 224 11.87 18.57 1.86
CA GLN A 224 10.94 18.05 0.88
C GLN A 224 10.23 19.19 0.15
N GLN A 225 9.73 20.18 0.90
CA GLN A 225 9.04 21.34 0.35
C GLN A 225 9.93 22.14 -0.62
N GLN A 226 11.18 22.43 -0.24
CA GLN A 226 12.11 23.18 -1.09
C GLN A 226 12.56 22.42 -2.34
N ASN A 227 12.44 21.09 -2.32
CA ASN A 227 12.91 20.23 -3.40
C ASN A 227 11.80 19.63 -4.28
N GLY A 228 10.55 20.08 -4.08
CA GLY A 228 9.40 19.61 -4.87
C GLY A 228 9.03 18.15 -4.59
N LEU A 229 9.23 17.69 -3.35
CA LEU A 229 8.84 16.35 -2.89
C LEU A 229 7.58 16.42 -2.03
N ASP A 230 6.92 15.28 -1.83
CA ASP A 230 5.81 15.16 -0.88
C ASP A 230 6.26 15.55 0.54
N VAL A 231 5.55 16.51 1.16
CA VAL A 231 5.90 17.10 2.46
C VAL A 231 5.33 16.27 3.61
N ASP A 232 5.77 15.03 3.72
CA ASP A 232 5.23 14.05 4.68
C ASP A 232 6.13 13.81 5.91
N GLY A 233 7.37 14.30 5.88
CA GLY A 233 8.36 14.07 6.94
C GLY A 233 8.90 12.64 6.96
N ILE A 234 8.82 11.93 5.83
CA ILE A 234 9.32 10.57 5.67
C ILE A 234 10.55 10.59 4.76
N VAL A 235 11.69 10.15 5.26
CA VAL A 235 12.90 9.99 4.45
C VAL A 235 12.83 8.67 3.70
N GLY A 236 12.08 8.70 2.61
CA GLY A 236 12.02 7.65 1.61
C GLY A 236 13.11 7.77 0.53
N PRO A 237 13.11 6.88 -0.45
CA PRO A 237 14.11 6.87 -1.53
C PRO A 237 14.23 8.17 -2.30
N ALA A 238 13.11 8.79 -2.68
CA ALA A 238 13.11 10.07 -3.40
C ALA A 238 13.78 11.18 -2.58
N THR A 239 13.47 11.24 -1.27
CA THR A 239 14.12 12.18 -0.34
C THR A 239 15.62 11.92 -0.21
N ARG A 240 16.05 10.65 -0.12
CA ARG A 240 17.48 10.30 -0.03
C ARG A 240 18.25 10.59 -1.33
N ALA A 241 17.69 10.21 -2.47
CA ALA A 241 18.29 10.52 -3.77
C ALA A 241 18.51 12.03 -3.94
N LYS A 242 17.56 12.84 -3.46
CA LYS A 242 17.69 14.30 -3.45
C LYS A 242 18.75 14.83 -2.47
N MET A 243 19.02 14.11 -1.39
CA MET A 243 20.11 14.38 -0.44
C MET A 243 21.48 13.86 -0.94
N GLY A 244 21.50 13.05 -2.01
CA GLY A 244 22.71 12.38 -2.50
C GLY A 244 23.10 11.14 -1.69
N LEU A 245 22.11 10.43 -1.12
CA LEU A 245 22.27 9.23 -0.27
C LEU A 245 21.55 8.00 -0.86
#